data_AF-A0A662M6N8-F1
#
_entry.id   AF-A0A662M6N8-F1
#
_cell.length_a   1.000
_cell.length_b   1.000
_cell.length_c   1.000
_cell.angle_alpha   90.00
_cell.angle_beta   90.00
_cell.angle_gamma   90.00
#
_symmetry.space_group_name_H-M   'P 1'
#
loop_
_entity.id
_entity.type
_entity.pdbx_description
1 polymer ?
#
loop_
_entity_poly.entity_id
_entity_poly.type
_entity_poly.pdbx_seq_one_letter_code
_entity_poly.pdbx_strand_id
1 'polypeptide(L)'
;MGDGADQALEDILAEEELRTDWKLGLLPLEDALAAGVVDYDGTELSPNSICVPPLCPKCSAKMILRTGKYGKFWGCSMWPRCSGSRTYRRQLC
;
A
#
# COMPACT_ATOMS: atom_id res chain seq x y z
N MET A 1 7.08 27.14 -57.81
CA MET A 1 8.06 27.43 -56.75
C MET A 1 7.23 27.80 -55.54
N GLY A 2 6.69 26.78 -54.88
CA GLY A 2 5.85 26.92 -53.70
C GLY A 2 6.64 26.60 -52.45
N ASP A 3 6.44 27.43 -51.42
CA ASP A 3 6.22 26.98 -50.05
C ASP A 3 7.42 26.39 -49.29
N GLY A 4 8.40 27.24 -49.00
CA GLY A 4 9.43 26.99 -47.99
C GLY A 4 9.06 27.43 -46.56
N ALA A 5 7.83 27.91 -46.34
CA ALA A 5 7.35 28.36 -45.02
C ALA A 5 6.60 27.27 -44.24
N ASP A 6 6.24 26.17 -44.90
CA ASP A 6 5.53 25.03 -44.31
C ASP A 6 6.47 24.12 -43.51
N GLN A 7 7.70 23.94 -44.01
CA GLN A 7 8.66 23.00 -43.39
C GLN A 7 9.15 23.46 -42.00
N ALA A 8 9.18 24.77 -41.72
CA ALA A 8 9.59 25.30 -40.42
C ALA A 8 8.53 25.08 -39.33
N LEU A 9 7.25 24.98 -39.72
CA LEU A 9 6.16 24.70 -38.78
C LEU A 9 6.15 23.23 -38.37
N GLU A 10 6.46 22.32 -39.30
CA GLU A 10 6.59 20.89 -38.99
C GLU A 10 7.80 20.58 -38.08
N ASP A 11 8.89 21.35 -38.17
CA ASP A 11 10.08 21.18 -37.32
C ASP A 11 9.85 21.68 -35.87
N ILE A 12 9.11 22.79 -35.69
CA ILE A 12 8.73 23.31 -34.37
C ILE A 12 7.80 22.33 -33.61
N LEU A 13 6.91 21.64 -34.32
CA LEU A 13 6.00 20.66 -33.73
C LEU A 13 6.70 19.36 -33.29
N ALA A 14 7.89 19.06 -33.81
CA ALA A 14 8.68 17.89 -33.42
C ALA A 14 9.47 18.08 -32.11
N GLU A 15 9.88 19.33 -31.78
CA GLU A 15 10.59 19.64 -30.53
C GLU A 15 9.67 19.67 -29.29
N GLU A 16 8.35 19.76 -29.48
CA GLU A 16 7.37 19.81 -28.39
C GLU A 16 7.03 18.43 -27.78
N GLU A 17 7.26 17.33 -28.51
CA GLU A 17 6.98 15.96 -28.06
C GLU A 17 7.91 15.46 -26.94
N LEU A 18 8.99 16.17 -26.63
CA LEU A 18 9.89 15.83 -25.52
C LEU A 18 9.48 16.49 -24.19
N ARG A 19 8.47 17.35 -24.19
CA ARG A 19 7.96 18.02 -22.98
C ARG A 19 6.65 17.42 -22.46
N THR A 20 5.96 16.62 -23.26
CA THR A 20 4.65 16.04 -22.92
C THR A 20 4.64 14.53 -22.75
N ASP A 21 5.77 13.88 -22.56
CA ASP A 21 5.76 12.47 -22.15
C ASP A 21 5.77 12.33 -20.62
N TRP A 22 4.69 12.82 -20.00
CA TRP A 22 4.35 12.49 -18.61
C TRP A 22 3.96 10.99 -18.45
N LYS A 23 3.93 10.23 -19.55
CA LYS A 23 3.68 8.79 -19.59
C LYS A 23 4.90 7.96 -19.19
N LEU A 24 6.13 8.44 -19.38
CA LEU A 24 7.36 7.69 -19.03
C LEU A 24 7.62 7.54 -17.52
N GLY A 25 6.82 8.17 -16.64
CA GLY A 25 6.98 8.09 -15.18
C GLY A 25 5.83 7.40 -14.43
N LEU A 26 4.77 7.04 -15.13
CA LEU A 26 3.63 6.35 -14.55
C LEU A 26 3.65 4.95 -15.12
N LEU A 27 4.10 3.98 -14.32
CA LEU A 27 3.77 2.58 -14.56
C LEU A 27 2.27 2.54 -14.90
N PRO A 28 1.88 1.97 -16.07
CA PRO A 28 0.51 2.08 -16.53
C PRO A 28 -0.42 1.60 -15.41
N LEU A 29 -1.51 2.33 -15.18
CA LEU A 29 -2.39 2.16 -14.02
C LEU A 29 -2.81 0.68 -13.81
N GLU A 30 -2.90 -0.07 -14.91
CA GLU A 30 -3.15 -1.51 -14.95
C GLU A 30 -2.07 -2.37 -14.27
N ASP A 31 -0.77 -2.09 -14.47
CA ASP A 31 0.34 -2.88 -13.90
C ASP A 31 0.59 -2.57 -12.41
N ALA A 32 0.36 -1.33 -11.97
CA ALA A 32 0.46 -0.96 -10.56
C ALA A 32 -0.62 -1.64 -9.70
N LEU A 33 -1.81 -1.87 -10.27
CA LEU A 33 -2.90 -2.63 -9.65
C LEU A 33 -2.60 -4.14 -9.59
N ALA A 34 -1.82 -4.68 -10.54
CA ALA A 34 -1.48 -6.11 -10.59
C ALA A 34 -0.55 -6.55 -9.45
N ALA A 35 0.23 -5.64 -8.86
CA ALA A 35 1.16 -5.97 -7.78
C ALA A 35 0.46 -6.40 -6.47
N GLY A 36 -0.82 -6.06 -6.27
CA GLY A 36 -1.61 -6.44 -5.10
C GLY A 36 -1.07 -5.89 -3.76
N VAL A 37 -1.94 -5.73 -2.76
CA VAL A 37 -1.50 -5.46 -1.39
C VAL A 37 -1.31 -6.81 -0.70
N VAL A 38 -0.07 -7.27 -0.59
CA VAL A 38 0.26 -8.51 0.11
C VAL A 38 0.65 -8.21 1.56
N ASP A 39 0.13 -9.00 2.49
CA ASP A 39 0.60 -9.01 3.87
C ASP A 39 2.06 -9.54 3.95
N TYR A 40 2.68 -9.42 5.13
CA TYR A 40 3.99 -10.04 5.42
C TYR A 40 4.01 -11.58 5.25
N ASP A 41 2.83 -12.21 5.20
CA ASP A 41 2.63 -13.65 5.00
C ASP A 41 2.27 -13.99 3.54
N GLY A 42 2.21 -13.00 2.64
CA GLY A 42 1.92 -13.20 1.21
C GLY A 42 0.44 -13.46 0.86
N THR A 43 -0.48 -13.29 1.81
CA THR A 43 -1.92 -13.42 1.54
C THR A 43 -2.50 -12.13 0.96
N GLU A 44 -3.31 -12.22 -0.10
CA GLU A 44 -4.08 -11.10 -0.65
C GLU A 44 -4.97 -10.49 0.44
N LEU A 45 -4.66 -9.26 0.82
CA LEU A 45 -5.48 -8.50 1.75
C LEU A 45 -6.70 -7.93 1.02
N SER A 46 -7.89 -8.28 1.49
CA SER A 46 -9.08 -7.53 1.10
C SER A 46 -8.93 -6.07 1.55
N PRO A 47 -9.22 -5.06 0.70
CA PRO A 47 -9.10 -3.65 1.07
C PRO A 47 -9.99 -3.22 2.25
N ASN A 48 -10.95 -4.06 2.64
CA ASN A 48 -11.83 -3.84 3.81
C ASN A 48 -11.32 -4.53 5.10
N SER A 49 -10.20 -5.23 5.05
CA SER A 49 -9.60 -5.97 6.19
C SER A 49 -8.42 -5.21 6.79
N ILE A 50 -8.68 -4.03 7.37
CA ILE A 50 -7.64 -3.26 8.07
C ILE A 50 -7.53 -3.78 9.50
N CYS A 51 -6.42 -4.45 9.79
CA CYS A 51 -6.12 -5.07 11.08
C CYS A 51 -5.52 -4.06 12.07
N VAL A 52 -6.35 -3.26 12.75
CA VAL A 52 -5.83 -2.29 13.72
C VAL A 52 -5.53 -2.96 15.06
N PRO A 53 -4.29 -2.89 15.59
CA PRO A 53 -3.97 -3.44 16.90
C PRO A 53 -4.71 -2.69 18.01
N PRO A 54 -5.51 -3.37 18.86
CA PRO A 54 -6.20 -2.74 19.97
C PRO A 54 -5.23 -2.31 21.06
N LEU A 55 -5.68 -1.38 21.91
CA LEU A 55 -4.95 -1.02 23.13
C LEU A 55 -5.20 -2.04 24.24
N CYS A 56 -4.19 -2.25 25.07
CA CYS A 56 -4.27 -3.14 26.22
C CYS A 56 -5.20 -2.55 27.30
N PRO A 57 -6.17 -3.31 27.84
CA PRO A 57 -7.09 -2.80 28.86
C PRO A 57 -6.42 -2.57 30.23
N LYS A 58 -5.23 -3.15 30.47
CA LYS A 58 -4.52 -3.03 31.75
C LYS A 58 -3.57 -1.84 31.81
N CYS A 59 -2.94 -1.51 30.69
CA CYS A 59 -1.84 -0.54 30.66
C CYS A 59 -1.91 0.43 29.49
N SER A 60 -2.96 0.37 28.66
CA SER A 60 -3.16 1.20 27.46
C SER A 60 -2.05 1.14 26.39
N ALA A 61 -1.02 0.30 26.58
CA ALA A 61 0.02 0.11 25.58
C ALA A 61 -0.53 -0.61 24.35
N LYS A 62 0.16 -0.40 23.22
CA LYS A 62 -0.10 -1.09 21.96
C LYS A 62 -0.04 -2.61 22.16
N MET A 63 -0.97 -3.33 21.54
CA MET A 63 -0.92 -4.78 21.48
C MET A 63 -0.30 -5.23 20.15
N ILE A 64 0.30 -6.41 20.18
CA ILE A 64 0.95 -7.07 19.05
C ILE A 64 0.25 -8.39 18.78
N LEU A 65 0.08 -8.71 17.51
CA LEU A 65 -0.53 -9.97 17.10
C LEU A 65 0.49 -11.08 17.32
N ARG A 66 0.12 -12.09 18.12
CA ARG A 66 0.94 -13.26 18.40
C ARG A 66 0.15 -14.51 18.05
N THR A 67 0.84 -15.55 17.59
CA THR A 67 0.25 -16.86 17.32
C THR A 67 0.64 -17.82 18.44
N GLY A 68 -0.36 -18.42 19.10
CA GLY A 68 -0.15 -19.43 20.13
C GLY A 68 -0.82 -20.76 19.76
N LYS A 69 -0.81 -21.71 20.70
CA LYS A 69 -1.41 -23.05 20.51
C LYS A 69 -2.87 -23.03 20.05
N TYR A 70 -3.64 -22.03 20.51
CA TYR A 70 -5.07 -21.91 20.23
C TYR A 70 -5.39 -20.93 19.09
N GLY A 71 -4.38 -20.47 18.35
CA GLY A 71 -4.54 -19.51 17.26
C GLY A 71 -3.96 -18.12 17.56
N LYS A 72 -4.34 -17.14 16.73
CA LYS A 72 -3.89 -15.75 16.83
C LYS A 72 -4.55 -15.05 18.02
N PHE A 73 -3.80 -14.21 18.74
CA PHE A 73 -4.29 -13.39 19.85
C PHE A 73 -3.52 -12.08 19.96
N TRP A 74 -4.13 -11.06 20.57
CA TRP A 74 -3.47 -9.81 20.87
C TRP A 74 -2.74 -9.93 22.21
N GLY A 75 -1.42 -9.79 22.21
CA GLY A 75 -0.58 -9.74 23.41
C GLY A 75 -0.09 -8.32 23.68
N CYS A 76 0.00 -7.92 24.94
CA CYS A 76 0.59 -6.63 25.30
C CYS A 76 2.07 -6.54 24.87
N SER A 77 2.49 -5.42 24.29
CA SER A 77 3.90 -5.17 23.93
C SER A 77 4.83 -5.13 25.14
N MET A 78 4.31 -4.81 26.34
CA MET A 78 5.09 -4.69 27.56
C MET A 78 5.23 -6.00 28.36
N TRP A 79 4.92 -7.15 27.78
CA TRP A 79 5.20 -8.43 28.43
C TRP A 79 6.72 -8.59 28.67
N PRO A 80 7.21 -9.02 29.86
CA PRO A 80 6.51 -9.63 31.00
C PRO A 80 5.94 -8.65 32.03
N ARG A 81 6.20 -7.34 31.92
CA ARG A 81 5.69 -6.33 32.86
C ARG A 81 4.15 -6.19 32.84
N CYS A 82 3.52 -6.55 31.72
CA CYS A 82 2.06 -6.61 31.61
C CYS A 82 1.61 -7.90 30.91
N SER A 83 0.79 -8.70 31.61
CA SER A 83 0.20 -9.95 31.13
C SER A 83 -1.17 -9.74 30.44
N GLY A 84 -1.42 -8.56 29.89
CA GLY A 84 -2.67 -8.27 29.19
C GLY A 84 -2.75 -9.02 27.86
N SER A 85 -3.86 -9.73 27.65
CA SER A 85 -4.19 -10.40 26.39
C SER A 85 -5.63 -10.08 25.97
N ARG A 86 -5.90 -10.12 24.66
CA ARG A 86 -7.26 -10.02 24.10
C ARG A 86 -7.42 -11.03 22.98
N THR A 87 -8.65 -11.50 22.79
CA THR A 87 -9.00 -12.38 21.68
C THR A 87 -8.81 -11.65 20.35
N TYR A 88 -8.19 -12.32 19.40
CA TYR A 88 -8.15 -11.85 18.02
C TYR A 88 -9.52 -12.06 17.38
N ARG A 89 -10.21 -10.97 17.05
CA ARG A 89 -11.48 -11.01 16.30
C ARG A 89 -11.22 -10.63 14.84
N ARG A 90 -11.51 -11.55 13.93
CA ARG A 90 -11.46 -11.41 12.47
C ARG A 90 -12.56 -10.48 11.89
N GLN A 91 -13.02 -9.52 12.66
CA GLN A 91 -13.88 -8.42 12.19
C GLN A 91 -13.25 -7.05 12.49
N LEU A 92 -12.19 -7.04 13.31
CA LEU A 92 -11.32 -5.89 13.55
C LEU A 92 -9.99 -6.05 12.78
N CYS A 93 -10.03 -6.99 11.81
CA CYS A 93 -9.06 -7.52 10.87
C CYS A 93 -9.91 -8.36 9.90
#